data_AF-A0A375HWE6-F1
#
_entry.id   AF-A0A375HWE6-F1
#
_cell.length_a   1.000
_cell.length_b   1.000
_cell.length_c   1.000
_cell.angle_alpha   90.00
_cell.angle_beta   90.00
_cell.angle_gamma   90.00
#
_symmetry.space_group_name_H-M   'P 1'
#
loop_
_entity.id
_entity.type
_entity.pdbx_description
1 polymer ?
#
loop_
_entity_poly.entity_id
_entity_poly.type
_entity_poly.pdbx_seq_one_letter_code
_entity_poly.pdbx_strand_id
1 'polypeptide(L)'
;MFDANRNVLKPYHKHNTENFDAGYHAIVYATEIEELSIGSEVVLLWQPDDLEPHQTFSRRGDWSCEYALEWLMGSLVPAVKQWVYEREFGNGWKRPWRAKQARVFAEHLDRLFVVRDLREPPLMRDGKWCTSIVKSAEVLQVFFHARGEPAPFIRRHEMEGLYRAIAIVAQGGRGYVGYVSSKLQLRREIADHADLIDAIHEHIREGRVGLNSIVADCAFRAMLELLGDSDMWLAESDIAVIRGSMVPFARLRDDAILVERHTKWS
;
A
#
# COMPACT_ATOMS: atom_id res chain seq x y z
N MET A 1 -8.84 14.10 27.09
CA MET A 1 -9.53 14.72 25.95
C MET A 1 -8.71 15.91 25.53
N PHE A 2 -7.76 15.65 24.62
CA PHE A 2 -6.72 16.49 24.01
C PHE A 2 -5.94 17.48 24.89
N ASP A 3 -4.62 17.34 24.90
CA ASP A 3 -3.74 18.49 25.08
C ASP A 3 -3.58 19.17 23.71
N ALA A 4 -3.98 20.43 23.60
CA ALA A 4 -4.16 21.11 22.32
C ALA A 4 -3.10 22.20 22.14
N ASN A 5 -2.19 21.96 21.22
CA ASN A 5 -1.36 22.98 20.58
C ASN A 5 -1.91 23.20 19.16
N ARG A 6 -1.80 24.40 18.59
CA ARG A 6 -2.33 24.72 17.25
C ARG A 6 -1.90 23.73 16.17
N ASN A 7 -0.70 23.16 16.31
CA ASN A 7 -0.12 22.26 15.33
C ASN A 7 0.07 20.83 15.86
N VAL A 8 -0.40 20.51 17.07
CA VAL A 8 -0.20 19.19 17.69
C VAL A 8 -1.47 18.69 18.33
N LEU A 9 -1.86 17.48 17.97
CA LEU A 9 -2.96 16.73 18.54
C LEU A 9 -2.41 15.54 19.33
N LYS A 10 -2.76 15.48 20.62
CA LYS A 10 -2.39 14.38 21.51
C LYS A 10 -3.64 13.71 22.09
N PRO A 11 -4.16 12.62 21.51
CA PRO A 11 -5.25 11.85 22.08
C PRO A 11 -4.84 11.33 23.46
N TYR A 12 -5.66 11.63 24.48
CA TYR A 12 -5.34 11.38 25.89
C TYR A 12 -6.59 10.95 26.67
N HIS A 13 -6.45 9.88 27.45
CA HIS A 13 -7.43 9.44 28.43
C HIS A 13 -6.86 9.56 29.85
N LYS A 14 -7.61 10.23 30.75
CA LYS A 14 -7.19 10.44 32.14
C LYS A 14 -7.32 9.16 33.00
N HIS A 15 -8.26 8.30 32.64
CA HIS A 15 -8.58 7.08 33.37
C HIS A 15 -8.78 5.95 32.36
N ASN A 16 -8.51 4.72 32.79
CA ASN A 16 -8.82 3.53 32.00
C ASN A 16 -10.33 3.51 31.72
N THR A 17 -10.68 3.21 30.47
CA THR A 17 -12.04 2.96 30.01
C THR A 17 -12.15 1.52 29.52
N GLU A 18 -13.33 1.11 29.10
CA GLU A 18 -13.53 -0.20 28.45
C GLU A 18 -12.67 -0.35 27.18
N ASN A 19 -12.46 0.76 26.46
CA ASN A 19 -11.85 0.76 25.12
C ASN A 19 -10.42 1.30 25.08
N PHE A 20 -9.97 2.03 26.11
CA PHE A 20 -8.68 2.72 26.12
C PHE A 20 -8.05 2.69 27.51
N ASP A 21 -6.74 2.52 27.55
CA ASP A 21 -5.96 2.66 28.79
C ASP A 21 -5.69 4.16 29.07
N ALA A 22 -5.33 4.50 30.30
CA ALA A 22 -4.99 5.87 30.67
C ALA A 22 -3.63 6.25 30.09
N GLY A 23 -3.50 7.48 29.63
CA GLY A 23 -2.28 8.00 29.01
C GLY A 23 -2.53 8.65 27.66
N TYR A 24 -1.44 9.04 27.00
CA TYR A 24 -1.46 9.44 25.60
C TYR A 24 -1.41 8.19 24.72
N HIS A 25 -1.97 8.30 23.51
CA HIS A 25 -2.03 7.18 22.57
C HIS A 25 -1.25 7.43 21.28
N ALA A 26 -1.04 8.69 20.93
CA ALA A 26 -0.28 9.10 19.75
C ALA A 26 0.05 10.59 19.86
N ILE A 27 1.05 11.03 19.10
CA ILE A 27 1.28 12.45 18.84
C ILE A 27 1.14 12.68 17.34
N VAL A 28 0.23 13.58 16.96
CA VAL A 28 -0.02 13.94 15.57
C VAL A 28 0.33 15.40 15.35
N TYR A 29 1.27 15.68 14.46
CA TYR A 29 1.64 17.03 14.06
C TYR A 29 1.00 17.39 12.74
N ALA A 30 0.58 18.64 12.60
CA ALA A 30 0.19 19.22 11.31
C ALA A 30 1.31 20.12 10.81
N THR A 31 1.80 19.86 9.59
CA THR A 31 2.82 20.68 8.93
C THR A 31 2.57 20.77 7.44
N GLU A 32 3.14 21.78 6.79
CA GLU A 32 3.23 21.83 5.34
C GLU A 32 4.54 21.16 4.92
N ILE A 33 4.47 20.27 3.93
CA ILE A 33 5.62 19.63 3.27
C ILE A 33 5.48 19.86 1.78
N GLU A 34 6.54 20.41 1.16
CA GLU A 34 6.63 20.61 -0.30
C GLU A 34 6.40 19.28 -1.03
N GLU A 35 5.77 19.32 -2.20
CA GLU A 35 5.36 18.15 -3.02
C GLU A 35 4.24 17.26 -2.43
N LEU A 36 4.04 17.23 -1.11
CA LEU A 36 2.93 16.50 -0.48
C LEU A 36 1.67 17.35 -0.27
N SER A 37 1.88 18.63 0.06
CA SER A 37 0.81 19.58 0.37
C SER A 37 0.31 20.24 -0.92
N ILE A 38 -0.95 19.99 -1.30
CA ILE A 38 -1.55 20.61 -2.49
C ILE A 38 -2.47 21.75 -2.05
N GLY A 39 -2.13 22.98 -2.41
CA GLY A 39 -2.94 24.15 -2.07
C GLY A 39 -2.92 24.45 -0.57
N SER A 40 -4.05 24.27 0.10
CA SER A 40 -4.22 24.52 1.54
C SER A 40 -4.21 23.24 2.38
N GLU A 41 -3.74 22.13 1.81
CA GLU A 41 -3.61 20.87 2.52
C GLU A 41 -2.43 20.89 3.49
N VAL A 42 -2.53 20.10 4.56
CA VAL A 42 -1.44 19.87 5.51
C VAL A 42 -1.14 18.39 5.59
N VAL A 43 0.12 18.07 5.86
CA VAL A 43 0.56 16.71 6.15
C VAL A 43 0.42 16.45 7.65
N LEU A 44 -0.21 15.32 7.97
CA LEU A 44 -0.31 14.82 9.33
C LEU A 44 0.85 13.84 9.60
N LEU A 45 1.81 14.27 10.43
CA LEU A 45 2.91 13.42 10.88
C LEU A 45 2.50 12.70 12.15
N TRP A 46 2.73 11.39 12.19
CA TRP A 46 2.45 10.55 13.35
C TRP A 46 3.74 10.09 14.01
N GLN A 47 3.78 10.10 15.33
CA GLN A 47 4.78 9.43 16.13
C GLN A 47 4.14 8.84 17.40
N PRO A 48 4.72 7.79 18.00
CA PRO A 48 4.32 7.33 19.32
C PRO A 48 4.61 8.40 20.39
N ASP A 49 3.97 8.29 21.57
CA ASP A 49 4.24 9.20 22.69
C ASP A 49 5.68 9.02 23.21
N ASP A 50 6.10 7.77 23.35
CA ASP A 50 7.48 7.37 23.69
C ASP A 50 8.07 6.46 22.61
N LEU A 51 9.39 6.53 22.38
CA LEU A 51 10.14 5.65 21.48
C LEU A 51 10.88 4.58 22.30
N GLU A 52 10.15 3.60 22.84
CA GLU A 52 10.79 2.48 23.55
C GLU A 52 11.05 1.28 22.63
N PRO A 53 12.22 0.61 22.71
CA PRO A 53 12.58 -0.53 21.84
C PRO A 53 11.61 -1.71 21.89
N HIS A 54 10.77 -1.80 22.92
CA HIS A 54 9.81 -2.90 23.15
C HIS A 54 8.36 -2.41 23.21
N GLN A 55 8.10 -1.20 22.71
CA GLN A 55 6.76 -0.65 22.69
C GLN A 55 5.81 -1.52 21.87
N THR A 56 4.68 -1.87 22.47
CA THR A 56 3.66 -2.70 21.82
C THR A 56 2.49 -1.85 21.42
N PHE A 57 2.26 -1.72 20.11
CA PHE A 57 1.11 -0.99 19.60
C PHE A 57 -0.18 -1.78 19.80
N SER A 58 -1.22 -1.13 20.27
CA SER A 58 -2.56 -1.69 20.41
C SER A 58 -3.62 -0.61 20.29
N ARG A 59 -4.88 -1.03 20.06
CA ARG A 59 -6.01 -0.09 20.04
C ARG A 59 -6.26 0.56 21.40
N ARG A 60 -5.85 -0.09 22.50
CA ARG A 60 -6.10 0.36 23.87
C ARG A 60 -5.01 1.29 24.41
N GLY A 61 -3.74 0.94 24.17
CA GLY A 61 -2.55 1.68 24.62
C GLY A 61 -1.99 2.55 23.50
N ASP A 62 -0.74 2.34 23.13
CA ASP A 62 -0.07 3.08 22.04
C ASP A 62 -0.65 2.74 20.68
N TRP A 63 -1.21 3.73 19.99
CA TRP A 63 -1.85 3.52 18.70
C TRP A 63 -0.81 3.39 17.61
N SER A 64 -0.93 2.38 16.76
CA SER A 64 -0.19 2.35 15.51
C SER A 64 -0.62 3.51 14.60
N CYS A 65 0.22 3.86 13.63
CA CYS A 65 -0.12 4.84 12.60
C CYS A 65 -1.44 4.49 11.88
N GLU A 66 -1.68 3.20 11.61
CA GLU A 66 -2.94 2.70 11.02
C GLU A 66 -4.13 3.02 11.90
N TYR A 67 -4.07 2.66 13.17
CA TYR A 67 -5.21 2.85 14.06
C TYR A 67 -5.45 4.33 14.36
N ALA A 68 -4.40 5.15 14.47
CA ALA A 68 -4.54 6.59 14.60
C ALA A 68 -5.25 7.21 13.39
N LEU A 69 -4.96 6.76 12.16
CA LEU A 69 -5.68 7.19 10.97
C LEU A 69 -7.13 6.71 10.95
N GLU A 70 -7.39 5.43 11.30
CA GLU A 70 -8.75 4.88 11.43
C GLU A 70 -9.58 5.71 12.42
N TRP A 71 -9.02 6.03 13.58
CA TRP A 71 -9.67 6.87 14.58
C TRP A 71 -9.88 8.31 14.10
N LEU A 72 -8.88 8.90 13.42
CA LEU A 72 -8.98 10.25 12.89
C LEU A 72 -10.13 10.37 11.87
N MET A 73 -10.20 9.42 10.93
CA MET A 73 -11.22 9.41 9.89
C MET A 73 -12.60 8.97 10.39
N GLY A 74 -12.64 7.96 11.26
CA GLY A 74 -13.89 7.35 11.71
C GLY A 74 -14.54 8.03 12.91
N SER A 75 -13.76 8.75 13.73
CA SER A 75 -14.24 9.37 14.97
C SER A 75 -13.99 10.87 15.02
N LEU A 76 -12.74 11.32 14.87
CA LEU A 76 -12.40 12.73 15.09
C LEU A 76 -12.98 13.65 14.01
N VAL A 77 -12.71 13.39 12.74
CA VAL A 77 -13.17 14.23 11.62
C VAL A 77 -14.70 14.36 11.61
N PRO A 78 -15.50 13.29 11.74
CA PRO A 78 -16.95 13.39 11.85
C PRO A 78 -17.40 14.25 13.04
N ALA A 79 -16.79 14.06 14.22
CA ALA A 79 -17.13 14.84 15.41
C ALA A 79 -16.81 16.33 15.24
N VAL A 80 -15.67 16.66 14.64
CA VAL A 80 -15.28 18.05 14.33
C VAL A 80 -16.25 18.66 13.31
N LYS A 81 -16.59 17.95 12.24
CA LYS A 81 -17.59 18.40 11.26
C LYS A 81 -18.92 18.72 11.93
N GLN A 82 -19.42 17.81 12.77
CA GLN A 82 -20.67 18.00 13.49
C GLN A 82 -20.60 19.21 14.43
N TRP A 83 -19.51 19.34 15.20
CA TRP A 83 -19.32 20.47 16.11
C TRP A 83 -19.26 21.81 15.37
N VAL A 84 -18.51 21.91 14.25
CA VAL A 84 -18.45 23.12 13.43
C VAL A 84 -19.82 23.45 12.84
N TYR A 85 -20.55 22.45 12.35
CA TYR A 85 -21.91 22.60 11.84
C TYR A 85 -22.88 23.09 12.92
N GLU A 86 -22.85 22.51 14.12
CA GLU A 86 -23.68 22.89 15.26
C GLU A 86 -23.33 24.28 15.81
N ARG A 87 -22.05 24.68 15.75
CA ARG A 87 -21.67 26.04 16.15
C ARG A 87 -22.28 27.09 15.22
N GLU A 88 -22.37 26.82 13.93
CA GLU A 88 -22.91 27.75 12.93
C GLU A 88 -24.45 27.69 12.85
N PHE A 89 -25.03 26.48 12.91
CA PHE A 89 -26.45 26.22 12.66
C PHE A 89 -27.18 25.51 13.82
N GLY A 90 -26.60 25.39 15.01
CA GLY A 90 -27.16 24.62 16.13
C GLY A 90 -28.36 25.25 16.83
N ASN A 91 -28.63 26.54 16.61
CA ASN A 91 -29.86 27.15 17.12
C ASN A 91 -31.06 26.59 16.36
N GLY A 92 -31.96 25.89 17.07
CA GLY A 92 -33.11 25.18 16.49
C GLY A 92 -34.04 26.04 15.61
N TRP A 93 -33.99 27.36 15.75
CA TRP A 93 -34.77 28.30 14.95
C TRP A 93 -34.03 28.82 13.71
N LYS A 94 -32.69 28.71 13.64
CA LYS A 94 -31.91 29.10 12.45
C LYS A 94 -31.92 28.03 11.36
N ARG A 95 -32.06 26.75 11.73
CA ARG A 95 -32.02 25.60 10.80
C ARG A 95 -33.10 25.65 9.70
N PRO A 96 -34.40 25.83 9.99
CA PRO A 96 -35.41 25.81 8.93
C PRO A 96 -35.34 27.05 8.03
N TRP A 97 -34.95 28.21 8.55
CA TRP A 97 -34.85 29.46 7.78
C TRP A 97 -33.58 29.57 6.93
N ARG A 98 -32.56 28.75 7.20
CA ARG A 98 -31.27 28.74 6.47
C ARG A 98 -30.92 27.36 5.92
N ALA A 99 -31.91 26.49 5.69
CA ALA A 99 -31.69 25.10 5.28
C ALA A 99 -30.79 24.96 4.04
N LYS A 100 -30.96 25.85 3.04
CA LYS A 100 -30.09 25.87 1.84
C LYS A 100 -28.64 26.22 2.17
N GLN A 101 -28.41 27.24 3.02
CA GLN A 101 -27.07 27.63 3.44
C GLN A 101 -26.41 26.54 4.30
N ALA A 102 -27.18 25.91 5.17
CA ALA A 102 -26.71 24.80 6.00
C ALA A 102 -26.28 23.59 5.14
N ARG A 103 -27.03 23.28 4.07
CA ARG A 103 -26.65 22.22 3.14
C ARG A 103 -25.36 22.54 2.39
N VAL A 104 -25.25 23.75 1.83
CA VAL A 104 -24.03 24.20 1.14
C VAL A 104 -22.83 24.20 2.09
N PHE A 105 -23.03 24.58 3.35
CA PHE A 105 -21.98 24.55 4.36
C PHE A 105 -21.55 23.12 4.70
N ALA A 106 -22.49 22.18 4.86
CA ALA A 106 -22.17 20.77 5.06
C ALA A 106 -21.37 20.20 3.87
N GLU A 107 -21.82 20.45 2.64
CA GLU A 107 -21.10 20.07 1.42
C GLU A 107 -19.69 20.69 1.36
N HIS A 108 -19.53 21.92 1.86
CA HIS A 108 -18.22 22.57 1.96
C HIS A 108 -17.32 21.90 3.00
N LEU A 109 -17.84 21.55 4.18
CA LEU A 109 -17.09 20.80 5.19
C LEU A 109 -16.66 19.43 4.65
N ASP A 110 -17.47 18.78 3.82
CA ASP A 110 -17.10 17.51 3.18
C ASP A 110 -15.93 17.66 2.21
N ARG A 111 -15.80 18.82 1.55
CA ARG A 111 -14.66 19.12 0.67
C ARG A 111 -13.41 19.57 1.43
N LEU A 112 -13.58 20.23 2.57
CA LEU A 112 -12.45 20.70 3.39
C LEU A 112 -11.79 19.58 4.19
N PHE A 113 -12.58 18.68 4.76
CA PHE A 113 -12.09 17.60 5.60
C PHE A 113 -11.94 16.31 4.79
N VAL A 114 -11.10 16.37 3.76
CA VAL A 114 -10.65 15.22 2.98
C VAL A 114 -9.28 14.80 3.50
N VAL A 115 -9.16 13.54 3.92
CA VAL A 115 -7.89 12.96 4.35
C VAL A 115 -7.44 11.98 3.28
N ARG A 116 -6.24 12.21 2.74
CA ARG A 116 -5.59 11.32 1.77
C ARG A 116 -4.60 10.44 2.53
N ASP A 117 -4.75 9.13 2.44
CA ASP A 117 -3.74 8.21 2.98
C ASP A 117 -2.55 8.17 2.00
N LEU A 118 -1.46 8.82 2.38
CA LEU A 118 -0.22 8.87 1.60
C LEU A 118 0.60 7.59 1.75
N ARG A 119 0.20 6.66 2.64
CA ARG A 119 0.91 5.41 2.83
C ARG A 119 0.61 4.49 1.66
N GLU A 120 1.66 3.90 1.09
CA GLU A 120 1.44 2.74 0.24
C GLU A 120 1.27 1.49 1.13
N PRO A 121 0.16 0.75 1.02
CA PRO A 121 -0.03 -0.44 1.83
C PRO A 121 1.04 -1.48 1.49
N PRO A 122 1.56 -2.21 2.48
CA PRO A 122 2.52 -3.28 2.20
C PRO A 122 1.82 -4.40 1.41
N LEU A 123 2.57 -5.07 0.54
CA LEU A 123 2.09 -6.27 -0.14
C LEU A 123 1.98 -7.45 0.83
N MET A 124 2.81 -7.44 1.87
CA MET A 124 2.90 -8.48 2.89
C MET A 124 2.68 -7.92 4.30
N ARG A 125 1.83 -8.58 5.10
CA ARG A 125 1.66 -8.29 6.53
C ARG A 125 1.63 -9.59 7.31
N ASP A 126 2.46 -9.71 8.35
CA ASP A 126 2.55 -10.90 9.21
C ASP A 126 2.71 -12.21 8.43
N GLY A 127 3.52 -12.17 7.37
CA GLY A 127 3.77 -13.33 6.50
C GLY A 127 2.63 -13.69 5.55
N LYS A 128 1.56 -12.88 5.49
CA LYS A 128 0.40 -13.08 4.60
C LYS A 128 0.34 -12.00 3.53
N TRP A 129 -0.13 -12.38 2.35
CA TRP A 129 -0.42 -11.45 1.26
C TRP A 129 -1.66 -10.62 1.58
N CYS A 130 -1.56 -9.31 1.36
CA CYS A 130 -2.68 -8.38 1.58
C CYS A 130 -3.59 -8.22 0.35
N THR A 131 -3.20 -8.76 -0.81
CA THR A 131 -3.94 -8.60 -2.07
C THR A 131 -3.80 -9.81 -3.00
N SER A 132 -4.48 -9.79 -4.14
CA SER A 132 -4.44 -10.84 -5.18
C SER A 132 -3.07 -10.91 -5.86
N ILE A 133 -2.81 -12.01 -6.59
CA ILE A 133 -1.58 -12.16 -7.37
C ILE A 133 -1.51 -11.11 -8.46
N VAL A 134 -2.63 -10.85 -9.17
CA VAL A 134 -2.71 -9.82 -10.22
C VAL A 134 -2.31 -8.47 -9.66
N LYS A 135 -2.95 -8.04 -8.56
CA LYS A 135 -2.69 -6.73 -7.98
C LYS A 135 -1.28 -6.62 -7.42
N SER A 136 -0.76 -7.69 -6.85
CA SER A 136 0.63 -7.75 -6.38
C SER A 136 1.62 -7.62 -7.54
N ALA A 137 1.38 -8.32 -8.65
CA ALA A 137 2.22 -8.25 -9.84
C ALA A 137 2.20 -6.86 -10.49
N GLU A 138 1.06 -6.16 -10.51
CA GLU A 138 0.97 -4.76 -10.97
C GLU A 138 1.84 -3.83 -10.13
N VAL A 139 1.71 -3.89 -8.80
CA VAL A 139 2.47 -3.04 -7.87
C VAL A 139 3.97 -3.31 -8.01
N LEU A 140 4.36 -4.58 -8.10
CA LEU A 140 5.76 -4.98 -8.28
C LEU A 140 6.30 -4.54 -9.64
N GLN A 141 5.52 -4.69 -10.70
CA GLN A 141 5.88 -4.23 -12.04
C GLN A 141 6.19 -2.73 -12.04
N VAL A 142 5.29 -1.91 -11.49
CA VAL A 142 5.47 -0.45 -11.41
C VAL A 142 6.72 -0.11 -10.59
N PHE A 143 6.90 -0.76 -9.45
CA PHE A 143 8.06 -0.56 -8.59
C PHE A 143 9.38 -0.84 -9.30
N PHE A 144 9.51 -1.97 -9.99
CA PHE A 144 10.75 -2.30 -10.71
C PHE A 144 10.95 -1.47 -11.98
N HIS A 145 9.88 -0.94 -12.56
CA HIS A 145 9.94 -0.03 -13.72
C HIS A 145 10.44 1.37 -13.34
N ALA A 146 9.92 1.92 -12.24
CA ALA A 146 10.16 3.31 -11.85
C ALA A 146 11.43 3.50 -10.99
N ARG A 147 11.96 2.42 -10.42
CA ARG A 147 13.05 2.52 -9.45
C ARG A 147 14.38 2.91 -10.12
N GLY A 148 14.94 4.03 -9.65
CA GLY A 148 16.31 4.48 -9.94
C GLY A 148 17.36 3.84 -9.02
N GLU A 149 18.54 4.42 -8.99
CA GLU A 149 19.65 3.97 -8.14
C GLU A 149 19.44 4.31 -6.66
N PRO A 150 19.89 3.47 -5.71
CA PRO A 150 20.55 2.18 -5.94
C PRO A 150 19.55 1.08 -6.32
N ALA A 151 19.91 0.31 -7.36
CA ALA A 151 19.11 -0.83 -7.78
C ALA A 151 19.04 -1.91 -6.67
N PRO A 152 17.86 -2.52 -6.42
CA PRO A 152 17.73 -3.61 -5.47
C PRO A 152 18.56 -4.82 -5.90
N PHE A 153 19.21 -5.45 -4.93
CA PHE A 153 19.95 -6.69 -5.15
C PHE A 153 18.99 -7.88 -5.20
N ILE A 154 18.92 -8.55 -6.35
CA ILE A 154 18.06 -9.73 -6.58
C ILE A 154 18.93 -10.97 -6.73
N ARG A 155 18.66 -12.01 -5.95
CA ARG A 155 19.42 -13.27 -6.03
C ARG A 155 18.96 -14.10 -7.21
N ARG A 156 19.88 -14.88 -7.78
CA ARG A 156 19.60 -15.77 -8.91
C ARG A 156 18.40 -16.69 -8.68
N HIS A 157 18.37 -17.38 -7.55
CA HIS A 157 17.28 -18.31 -7.26
C HIS A 157 15.92 -17.62 -7.09
N GLU A 158 15.89 -16.34 -6.69
CA GLU A 158 14.66 -15.56 -6.57
C GLU A 158 14.09 -15.23 -7.94
N MET A 159 14.95 -14.77 -8.87
CA MET A 159 14.53 -14.51 -10.25
C MET A 159 14.17 -15.79 -11.01
N GLU A 160 14.93 -16.86 -10.84
CA GLU A 160 14.55 -18.16 -11.41
C GLU A 160 13.23 -18.66 -10.81
N GLY A 161 12.99 -18.43 -9.52
CA GLY A 161 11.71 -18.70 -8.86
C GLY A 161 10.56 -17.95 -9.53
N LEU A 162 10.75 -16.65 -9.82
CA LEU A 162 9.77 -15.86 -10.56
C LEU A 162 9.51 -16.42 -11.97
N TYR A 163 10.55 -16.81 -12.71
CA TYR A 163 10.38 -17.46 -14.02
C TYR A 163 9.62 -18.79 -13.91
N ARG A 164 9.90 -19.62 -12.89
CA ARG A 164 9.13 -20.86 -12.63
C ARG A 164 7.67 -20.56 -12.31
N ALA A 165 7.39 -19.51 -11.54
CA ALA A 165 6.02 -19.07 -11.28
C ALA A 165 5.31 -18.63 -12.57
N ILE A 166 5.99 -17.93 -13.48
CA ILE A 166 5.43 -17.56 -14.79
C ILE A 166 5.12 -18.80 -15.63
N ALA A 167 5.99 -19.83 -15.60
CA ALA A 167 5.70 -21.11 -16.25
C ALA A 167 4.46 -21.80 -15.68
N ILE A 168 4.23 -21.73 -14.37
CA ILE A 168 2.99 -22.23 -13.74
C ILE A 168 1.78 -21.46 -14.26
N VAL A 169 1.83 -20.11 -14.30
CA VAL A 169 0.73 -19.29 -14.84
C VAL A 169 0.50 -19.63 -16.33
N ALA A 170 1.54 -19.89 -17.12
CA ALA A 170 1.40 -20.24 -18.53
C ALA A 170 0.58 -21.52 -18.77
N GLN A 171 0.48 -22.43 -17.79
CA GLN A 171 -0.36 -23.64 -17.87
C GLN A 171 -1.84 -23.32 -18.05
N GLY A 172 -2.29 -22.12 -17.67
CA GLY A 172 -3.65 -21.64 -17.90
C GLY A 172 -4.03 -21.44 -19.36
N GLY A 173 -3.06 -21.41 -20.29
CA GLY A 173 -3.32 -21.26 -21.73
C GLY A 173 -3.85 -19.88 -22.12
N ARG A 174 -3.51 -18.82 -21.36
CA ARG A 174 -4.02 -17.45 -21.51
C ARG A 174 -2.92 -16.48 -21.92
N GLY A 175 -3.28 -15.36 -22.54
CA GLY A 175 -2.34 -14.32 -22.96
C GLY A 175 -1.54 -14.66 -24.22
N TYR A 176 -0.84 -13.67 -24.76
CA TYR A 176 -0.08 -13.82 -26.00
C TYR A 176 1.37 -14.27 -25.74
N VAL A 177 1.68 -15.52 -26.14
CA VAL A 177 3.00 -16.15 -25.92
C VAL A 177 4.17 -15.38 -26.54
N GLY A 178 3.96 -14.69 -27.66
CA GLY A 178 4.99 -13.88 -28.31
C GLY A 178 5.41 -12.67 -27.45
N TYR A 179 4.45 -12.02 -26.80
CA TYR A 179 4.75 -10.93 -25.86
C TYR A 179 5.50 -11.45 -24.65
N VAL A 180 5.04 -12.56 -24.05
CA VAL A 180 5.69 -13.17 -22.89
C VAL A 180 7.12 -13.59 -23.22
N SER A 181 7.33 -14.27 -24.36
CA SER A 181 8.65 -14.67 -24.86
C SER A 181 9.59 -13.48 -25.01
N SER A 182 9.10 -12.39 -25.62
CA SER A 182 9.86 -11.15 -25.80
C SER A 182 10.27 -10.53 -24.46
N LYS A 183 9.35 -10.46 -23.48
CA LYS A 183 9.63 -9.91 -22.15
C LYS A 183 10.62 -10.76 -21.37
N LEU A 184 10.53 -12.07 -21.47
CA LEU A 184 11.47 -12.98 -20.80
C LEU A 184 12.80 -13.17 -21.55
N GLN A 185 12.97 -12.54 -22.72
CA GLN A 185 14.14 -12.65 -23.59
C GLN A 185 14.46 -14.10 -23.96
N LEU A 186 13.43 -14.89 -24.30
CA LEU A 186 13.62 -16.26 -24.75
C LEU A 186 14.23 -16.25 -26.17
N ARG A 187 15.10 -17.23 -26.45
CA ARG A 187 15.94 -17.24 -27.67
C ARG A 187 15.29 -17.88 -28.89
N ARG A 188 14.08 -18.40 -28.77
CA ARG A 188 13.37 -19.07 -29.85
C ARG A 188 11.96 -18.51 -30.02
N GLU A 189 11.44 -18.66 -31.23
CA GLU A 189 10.04 -18.42 -31.52
C GLU A 189 9.19 -19.44 -30.74
N ILE A 190 8.10 -18.96 -30.15
CA ILE A 190 7.23 -19.75 -29.29
C ILE A 190 5.90 -19.97 -29.99
N ALA A 191 5.57 -21.23 -30.26
CA ALA A 191 4.36 -21.59 -30.98
C ALA A 191 3.10 -21.52 -30.11
N ASP A 192 3.19 -22.02 -28.88
CA ASP A 192 2.08 -22.13 -27.94
C ASP A 192 2.55 -22.10 -26.48
N HIS A 193 1.61 -22.25 -25.54
CA HIS A 193 1.91 -22.22 -24.11
C HIS A 193 2.74 -23.39 -23.61
N ALA A 194 2.65 -24.57 -24.24
CA ALA A 194 3.48 -25.71 -23.85
C ALA A 194 4.94 -25.44 -24.25
N ASP A 195 5.15 -24.95 -25.47
CA ASP A 195 6.47 -24.50 -25.95
C ASP A 195 7.04 -23.35 -25.09
N LEU A 196 6.18 -22.42 -24.66
CA LEU A 196 6.56 -21.34 -23.74
C LEU A 196 7.13 -21.88 -22.42
N ILE A 197 6.42 -22.84 -21.80
CA ILE A 197 6.82 -23.45 -20.53
C ILE A 197 8.19 -24.13 -20.68
N ASP A 198 8.37 -24.92 -21.74
CA ASP A 198 9.62 -25.60 -22.02
C ASP A 198 10.78 -24.61 -22.25
N ALA A 199 10.52 -23.53 -23.00
CA ALA A 199 11.50 -22.49 -23.26
C ALA A 199 11.90 -21.73 -21.99
N ILE A 200 10.96 -21.48 -21.06
CA ILE A 200 11.27 -20.89 -19.75
C ILE A 200 12.18 -21.82 -18.94
N HIS A 201 11.86 -23.10 -18.86
CA HIS A 201 12.68 -24.08 -18.13
C HIS A 201 14.07 -24.24 -18.73
N GLU A 202 14.19 -24.25 -20.06
CA GLU A 202 15.46 -24.24 -20.76
C GLU A 202 16.26 -22.96 -20.47
N HIS A 203 15.62 -21.79 -20.49
CA HIS A 203 16.26 -20.52 -20.17
C HIS A 203 16.83 -20.48 -18.74
N ILE A 204 16.11 -21.06 -17.78
CA ILE A 204 16.58 -21.23 -16.40
C ILE A 204 17.78 -22.19 -16.35
N ARG A 205 17.65 -23.39 -16.94
CA ARG A 205 18.68 -24.44 -16.92
C ARG A 205 20.01 -23.96 -17.51
N GLU A 206 19.95 -23.09 -18.51
CA GLU A 206 21.13 -22.50 -19.14
C GLU A 206 21.70 -21.28 -18.39
N GLY A 207 21.13 -20.91 -17.24
CA GLY A 207 21.63 -19.83 -16.40
C GLY A 207 21.48 -18.42 -16.99
N ARG A 208 20.58 -18.25 -17.97
CA ARG A 208 20.43 -17.01 -18.75
C ARG A 208 19.54 -15.95 -18.11
N VAL A 209 18.92 -16.27 -16.98
CA VAL A 209 18.08 -15.35 -16.22
C VAL A 209 18.90 -14.15 -15.74
N GLY A 210 18.52 -12.95 -16.15
CA GLY A 210 19.14 -11.69 -15.71
C GLY A 210 18.68 -11.28 -14.31
N LEU A 211 19.52 -10.55 -13.56
CA LEU A 211 19.35 -10.35 -12.11
C LEU A 211 19.10 -8.89 -11.70
N ASN A 212 18.51 -8.09 -12.58
CA ASN A 212 18.32 -6.65 -12.36
C ASN A 212 16.84 -6.25 -12.40
N SER A 213 16.55 -5.00 -11.98
CA SER A 213 15.19 -4.47 -11.93
C SER A 213 14.49 -4.44 -13.28
N ILE A 214 15.19 -4.16 -14.38
CA ILE A 214 14.58 -4.16 -15.72
C ILE A 214 14.07 -5.57 -16.08
N VAL A 215 14.84 -6.61 -15.73
CA VAL A 215 14.41 -8.00 -15.93
C VAL A 215 13.23 -8.35 -15.01
N ALA A 216 13.22 -7.87 -13.77
CA ALA A 216 12.08 -8.06 -12.86
C ALA A 216 10.80 -7.38 -13.38
N ASP A 217 10.88 -6.13 -13.84
CA ASP A 217 9.77 -5.40 -14.51
C ASP A 217 9.23 -6.24 -15.69
N CYS A 218 10.11 -6.65 -16.59
CA CYS A 218 9.72 -7.47 -17.73
C CYS A 218 9.09 -8.80 -17.33
N ALA A 219 9.62 -9.48 -16.31
CA ALA A 219 9.06 -10.71 -15.78
C ALA A 219 7.64 -10.51 -15.21
N PHE A 220 7.39 -9.43 -14.46
CA PHE A 220 6.04 -9.13 -13.99
C PHE A 220 5.09 -8.73 -15.13
N ARG A 221 5.55 -8.03 -16.18
CA ARG A 221 4.74 -7.79 -17.39
C ARG A 221 4.35 -9.08 -18.09
N ALA A 222 5.28 -10.03 -18.20
CA ALA A 222 5.01 -11.37 -18.71
C ALA A 222 3.98 -12.12 -17.85
N MET A 223 4.11 -12.05 -16.52
CA MET A 223 3.14 -12.65 -15.60
C MET A 223 1.74 -12.04 -15.76
N LEU A 224 1.65 -10.70 -15.83
CA LEU A 224 0.39 -9.98 -16.00
C LEU A 224 -0.30 -10.30 -17.33
N GLU A 225 0.46 -10.43 -18.42
CA GLU A 225 -0.07 -10.86 -19.72
C GLU A 225 -0.78 -12.23 -19.63
N LEU A 226 -0.20 -13.17 -18.89
CA LEU A 226 -0.77 -14.51 -18.72
C LEU A 226 -1.96 -14.53 -17.73
N LEU A 227 -1.91 -13.70 -16.69
CA LEU A 227 -3.02 -13.58 -15.72
C LEU A 227 -4.24 -12.88 -16.34
N GLY A 228 -4.02 -11.87 -17.19
CA GLY A 228 -5.06 -10.92 -17.58
C GLY A 228 -5.61 -10.20 -16.35
N ASP A 229 -6.93 -10.05 -16.28
CA ASP A 229 -7.58 -9.29 -15.19
C ASP A 229 -7.87 -10.10 -13.92
N SER A 230 -7.54 -11.40 -13.88
CA SER A 230 -7.92 -12.26 -12.74
C SER A 230 -7.01 -13.47 -12.53
N ASP A 231 -6.77 -13.80 -11.25
CA ASP A 231 -6.06 -14.99 -10.76
C ASP A 231 -7.00 -16.09 -10.23
N MET A 232 -8.32 -15.92 -10.35
CA MET A 232 -9.33 -16.84 -9.79
C MET A 232 -9.36 -18.23 -10.44
N TRP A 233 -8.72 -18.39 -11.59
CA TRP A 233 -8.65 -19.66 -12.32
C TRP A 233 -7.46 -20.54 -11.90
N LEU A 234 -6.55 -20.01 -11.07
CA LEU A 234 -5.40 -20.77 -10.56
C LEU A 234 -5.83 -21.77 -9.49
N ALA A 235 -5.22 -22.95 -9.50
CA ALA A 235 -5.40 -23.92 -8.43
C ALA A 235 -4.75 -23.43 -7.12
N GLU A 236 -5.31 -23.81 -5.97
CA GLU A 236 -4.77 -23.40 -4.65
C GLU A 236 -3.30 -23.81 -4.45
N SER A 237 -2.90 -24.98 -4.93
CA SER A 237 -1.49 -25.42 -4.90
C SER A 237 -0.58 -24.47 -5.67
N ASP A 238 -1.01 -24.00 -6.84
CA ASP A 238 -0.24 -23.11 -7.69
C ASP A 238 -0.17 -21.70 -7.11
N ILE A 239 -1.29 -21.22 -6.54
CA ILE A 239 -1.36 -19.93 -5.84
C ILE A 239 -0.28 -19.87 -4.75
N ALA A 240 -0.12 -20.93 -3.95
CA ALA A 240 0.88 -20.97 -2.88
C ALA A 240 2.31 -20.88 -3.43
N VAL A 241 2.61 -21.59 -4.53
CA VAL A 241 3.95 -21.59 -5.16
C VAL A 241 4.27 -20.25 -5.82
N ILE A 242 3.30 -19.67 -6.56
CA ILE A 242 3.44 -18.37 -7.20
C ILE A 242 3.68 -17.30 -6.13
N ARG A 243 2.83 -17.26 -5.10
CA ARG A 243 2.99 -16.34 -3.96
C ARG A 243 4.34 -16.51 -3.28
N GLY A 244 4.77 -17.74 -3.00
CA GLY A 244 6.08 -18.02 -2.42
C GLY A 244 7.23 -17.45 -3.24
N SER A 245 7.14 -17.55 -4.57
CA SER A 245 8.14 -17.02 -5.50
C SER A 245 8.15 -15.50 -5.58
N MET A 246 7.03 -14.83 -5.29
CA MET A 246 6.90 -13.37 -5.28
C MET A 246 7.33 -12.72 -3.94
N VAL A 247 7.47 -13.49 -2.85
CA VAL A 247 7.80 -12.96 -1.51
C VAL A 247 9.09 -12.12 -1.50
N PRO A 248 10.22 -12.53 -2.11
CA PRO A 248 11.43 -11.72 -2.10
C PRO A 248 11.23 -10.33 -2.72
N PHE A 249 10.45 -10.26 -3.80
CA PHE A 249 10.15 -9.02 -4.51
C PHE A 249 9.22 -8.11 -3.71
N ALA A 250 8.21 -8.69 -3.05
CA ALA A 250 7.34 -7.95 -2.14
C ALA A 250 8.12 -7.33 -0.98
N ARG A 251 9.04 -8.09 -0.37
CA ARG A 251 9.90 -7.57 0.71
C ARG A 251 10.80 -6.44 0.23
N LEU A 252 11.47 -6.61 -0.91
CA LEU A 252 12.30 -5.56 -1.51
C LEU A 252 11.52 -4.26 -1.74
N ARG A 253 10.26 -4.37 -2.15
CA ARG A 253 9.36 -3.23 -2.35
C ARG A 253 8.91 -2.63 -1.02
N ASP A 254 8.40 -3.42 -0.10
CA ASP A 254 7.87 -2.94 1.17
C ASP A 254 8.98 -2.29 2.02
N ASP A 255 10.19 -2.85 2.04
CA ASP A 255 11.36 -2.28 2.70
C ASP A 255 11.78 -0.93 2.07
N ALA A 256 11.72 -0.84 0.74
CA ALA A 256 12.12 0.38 0.04
C ALA A 256 11.11 1.52 0.20
N ILE A 257 9.81 1.20 0.19
CA ILE A 257 8.76 2.18 0.51
C ILE A 257 8.92 2.67 1.95
N LEU A 258 9.27 1.77 2.88
CA LEU A 258 9.56 2.17 4.27
C LEU A 258 10.75 3.14 4.32
N VAL A 259 11.86 2.82 3.64
CA VAL A 259 13.03 3.72 3.59
C VAL A 259 12.69 5.06 2.93
N GLU A 260 12.01 5.05 1.77
CA GLU A 260 11.64 6.29 1.05
C GLU A 260 10.78 7.19 1.94
N ARG A 261 9.80 6.61 2.65
CA ARG A 261 8.96 7.36 3.61
C ARG A 261 9.78 8.06 4.70
N HIS A 262 10.90 7.48 5.13
CA HIS A 262 11.74 8.01 6.22
C HIS A 262 12.94 8.83 5.74
N THR A 263 13.16 8.96 4.42
CA THR A 263 14.36 9.64 3.88
C THR A 263 14.03 10.75 2.89
N LYS A 264 12.92 10.64 2.14
CA LYS A 264 12.57 11.60 1.09
C LYS A 264 12.20 12.98 1.62
N TRP A 265 11.64 13.02 2.84
CA TRP A 265 11.09 14.23 3.46
C TRP A 265 11.87 14.66 4.72
N SER A 266 13.07 14.10 4.92
CA SER A 266 13.98 14.43 6.03
C SER A 266 15.10 15.35 5.54
#